data_AF-A0A965HPH0-F1
#
_entry.id   AF-A0A965HPH0-F1
#
_cell.length_a   1.000
_cell.length_b   1.000
_cell.length_c   1.000
_cell.angle_alpha   90.00
_cell.angle_beta   90.00
_cell.angle_gamma   90.00
#
_symmetry.space_group_name_H-M   'P 1'
#
loop_
_entity.id
_entity.type
_entity.pdbx_description
1 polymer ?
#
loop_
_entity_poly.entity_id
_entity_poly.type
_entity_poly.pdbx_seq_one_letter_code
_entity_poly.pdbx_strand_id
1 'polypeptide(L)'
;MDYPRAFIFVDKDTRLPTLKAMRRWFRVEAPHKIYVKGRCASNKDLDVEIEMMTSIFQYANESQSQALRCVVVSTTEVEPYTELLTDKGWRGIAWIDSEEHLKKLQELFFVVTTANDCALAMEQAQDYFQVLVTFINRRFRQVALSDPGPAQLMHGLLDDAKTELKVQIKNLVEQHARHVVQGEESPNDRMALQAAA
;
A
#
# COMPACT_ATOMS: atom_id res chain seq x y z
N MET A 1 -11.73 -6.82 18.61
CA MET A 1 -10.40 -6.50 19.21
C MET A 1 -10.48 -5.03 19.51
N ASP A 2 -10.11 -4.60 20.71
CA ASP A 2 -10.33 -3.21 21.12
C ASP A 2 -9.26 -2.28 20.54
N TYR A 3 -9.64 -1.03 20.33
CA TYR A 3 -8.74 0.04 19.92
C TYR A 3 -7.86 0.50 21.08
N PRO A 4 -6.65 1.00 20.82
CA PRO A 4 -6.02 1.19 19.51
C PRO A 4 -5.45 -0.10 18.92
N ARG A 5 -5.32 -0.12 17.59
CA ARG A 5 -4.86 -1.28 16.82
C ARG A 5 -3.74 -0.88 15.86
N ALA A 6 -2.60 -1.53 16.00
CA ALA A 6 -1.49 -1.47 15.07
C ALA A 6 -1.63 -2.54 13.99
N PHE A 7 -1.51 -2.13 12.73
CA PHE A 7 -1.42 -2.97 11.54
C PHE A 7 0.02 -2.93 11.04
N ILE A 8 0.72 -4.03 11.25
CA ILE A 8 2.14 -4.16 10.95
C ILE A 8 2.29 -4.90 9.62
N PHE A 9 2.91 -4.25 8.64
CA PHE A 9 3.12 -4.81 7.30
C PHE A 9 4.55 -5.34 7.16
N VAL A 10 4.64 -6.59 6.73
CA VAL A 10 5.90 -7.26 6.40
C VAL A 10 5.78 -7.99 5.07
N ASP A 11 6.90 -8.30 4.45
CA ASP A 11 6.92 -9.11 3.24
C ASP A 11 6.27 -10.48 3.47
N LYS A 12 5.60 -10.99 2.44
CA LYS A 12 5.00 -12.33 2.48
C LYS A 12 6.03 -13.42 2.78
N ASP A 13 7.28 -13.26 2.37
CA ASP A 13 8.32 -14.26 2.56
C ASP A 13 9.02 -14.14 3.93
N THR A 14 8.75 -13.06 4.68
CA THR A 14 9.30 -12.89 6.02
C THR A 14 8.80 -13.98 6.95
N ARG A 15 9.76 -14.72 7.54
CA ARG A 15 9.47 -15.75 8.54
C ARG A 15 9.06 -15.11 9.85
N LEU A 16 7.76 -14.99 10.03
CA LEU A 16 7.15 -14.54 11.28
C LEU A 16 7.47 -15.52 12.43
N PRO A 17 7.94 -15.04 13.59
CA PRO A 17 8.17 -15.85 14.80
C PRO A 17 6.89 -16.52 15.31
N THR A 18 6.99 -17.39 16.33
CA THR A 18 5.81 -18.02 16.94
C THR A 18 4.92 -16.97 17.63
N LEU A 19 3.60 -17.22 17.73
CA LEU A 19 2.68 -16.31 18.42
C LEU A 19 3.10 -16.04 19.88
N LYS A 20 3.70 -17.02 20.57
CA LYS A 20 4.24 -16.84 21.92
C LYS A 20 5.42 -15.87 21.95
N ALA A 21 6.33 -15.98 20.99
CA ALA A 21 7.42 -15.04 20.84
C ALA A 21 6.89 -13.64 20.48
N MET A 22 5.94 -13.53 19.54
CA MET A 22 5.29 -12.27 19.20
C MET A 22 4.62 -11.59 20.40
N ARG A 23 3.92 -12.33 21.27
CA ARG A 23 3.30 -11.75 22.47
C ARG A 23 4.32 -11.12 23.40
N ARG A 24 5.46 -11.81 23.61
CA ARG A 24 6.58 -11.24 24.36
C ARG A 24 7.18 -10.03 23.65
N TRP A 25 7.33 -10.13 22.34
CA TRP A 25 7.88 -9.08 21.49
C TRP A 25 6.96 -7.88 21.38
N PHE A 26 5.65 -7.97 21.49
CA PHE A 26 4.82 -6.76 21.45
C PHE A 26 4.44 -6.28 22.86
N ARG A 27 5.06 -6.86 23.90
CA ARG A 27 4.67 -6.68 25.31
C ARG A 27 3.15 -6.78 25.51
N VAL A 28 2.52 -7.66 24.73
CA VAL A 28 1.09 -7.90 24.74
C VAL A 28 0.82 -8.85 25.90
N GLU A 29 0.50 -8.27 27.05
CA GLU A 29 -0.06 -9.00 28.17
C GLU A 29 -1.57 -9.17 28.00
N ALA A 30 -2.15 -10.17 28.66
CA ALA A 30 -3.60 -10.30 28.68
C ALA A 30 -4.19 -9.02 29.31
N PRO A 31 -5.24 -8.39 28.72
CA PRO A 31 -6.17 -8.94 27.74
C PRO A 31 -5.88 -8.62 26.26
N HIS A 32 -4.76 -7.97 25.95
CA HIS A 32 -4.41 -7.55 24.60
C HIS A 32 -4.19 -8.75 23.66
N LYS A 33 -4.55 -8.57 22.38
CA LYS A 33 -4.60 -9.67 21.39
C LYS A 33 -3.67 -9.38 20.22
N ILE A 34 -3.01 -10.43 19.75
CA ILE A 34 -2.31 -10.47 18.45
C ILE A 34 -3.14 -11.32 17.51
N TYR A 35 -3.34 -10.82 16.30
CA TYR A 35 -4.01 -11.51 15.23
C TYR A 35 -3.11 -11.59 14.00
N VAL A 36 -3.00 -12.79 13.44
CA VAL A 36 -2.30 -13.05 12.18
C VAL A 36 -3.16 -14.00 11.37
N LYS A 37 -3.61 -13.55 10.19
CA LYS A 37 -4.42 -14.34 9.27
C LYS A 37 -3.73 -15.66 8.95
N GLY A 38 -4.45 -16.77 9.10
CA GLY A 38 -3.92 -18.14 8.90
C GLY A 38 -3.08 -18.72 10.04
N ARG A 39 -2.82 -17.97 11.12
CA ARG A 39 -2.17 -18.50 12.36
C ARG A 39 -3.06 -18.41 13.59
N CYS A 40 -3.97 -17.44 13.64
CA CYS A 40 -5.00 -17.32 14.66
C CYS A 40 -6.31 -17.96 14.19
N ALA A 41 -7.24 -18.20 15.12
CA ALA A 41 -8.62 -18.58 14.76
C ALA A 41 -9.24 -17.51 13.86
N SER A 42 -9.98 -17.92 12.82
CA SER A 42 -10.54 -17.03 11.81
C SER A 42 -11.40 -15.91 12.42
N ASN A 43 -11.18 -14.68 11.99
CA ASN A 43 -11.99 -13.53 12.35
C ASN A 43 -12.29 -12.73 11.08
N LYS A 44 -13.54 -12.83 10.59
CA LYS A 44 -13.95 -12.23 9.32
C LYS A 44 -13.76 -10.71 9.31
N ASP A 45 -14.14 -10.04 10.40
CA ASP A 45 -14.06 -8.58 10.47
C ASP A 45 -12.60 -8.11 10.41
N LEU A 46 -11.71 -8.76 11.16
CA LEU A 46 -10.28 -8.46 11.12
C LEU A 46 -9.64 -8.82 9.77
N ASP A 47 -10.11 -9.88 9.10
CA ASP A 47 -9.61 -10.25 7.78
C ASP A 47 -9.95 -9.19 6.73
N VAL A 48 -11.17 -8.65 6.76
CA VAL A 48 -11.61 -7.55 5.88
C VAL A 48 -10.83 -6.28 6.17
N GLU A 49 -10.65 -5.93 7.45
CA GLU A 49 -9.86 -4.76 7.84
C GLU A 49 -8.39 -4.88 7.43
N ILE A 50 -7.79 -6.08 7.52
CA ILE A 50 -6.43 -6.33 7.03
C ILE A 50 -6.34 -6.08 5.52
N GLU A 51 -7.30 -6.59 4.74
CA GLU A 51 -7.31 -6.40 3.29
C GLU A 51 -7.45 -4.92 2.94
N MET A 52 -8.38 -4.22 3.61
CA MET A 52 -8.58 -2.78 3.48
C MET A 52 -7.28 -2.00 3.78
N MET A 53 -6.67 -2.24 4.94
CA MET A 53 -5.46 -1.55 5.36
C MET A 53 -4.26 -1.90 4.48
N THR A 54 -4.16 -3.13 4.00
CA THR A 54 -3.11 -3.55 3.05
C THR A 54 -3.22 -2.79 1.74
N SER A 55 -4.44 -2.66 1.19
CA SER A 55 -4.67 -1.91 -0.05
C SER A 55 -4.35 -0.43 0.09
N ILE A 56 -4.78 0.20 1.20
CA ILE A 56 -4.44 1.61 1.50
C ILE A 56 -2.91 1.76 1.60
N PHE A 57 -2.25 0.86 2.35
CA PHE A 57 -0.81 0.91 2.54
C PHE A 57 -0.04 0.70 1.23
N GLN A 58 -0.40 -0.29 0.42
CA GLN A 58 0.23 -0.55 -0.89
C GLN A 58 0.02 0.61 -1.86
N TYR A 59 -1.16 1.23 -1.84
CA TYR A 59 -1.44 2.40 -2.66
C TYR A 59 -0.55 3.59 -2.26
N ALA A 60 -0.46 3.87 -0.96
CA ALA A 60 0.36 4.98 -0.45
C ALA A 60 1.87 4.81 -0.70
N ASN A 61 2.35 3.57 -0.70
CA ASN A 61 3.77 3.24 -0.86
C ASN A 61 4.14 2.80 -2.29
N GLU A 62 3.23 2.92 -3.26
CA GLU A 62 3.44 2.53 -4.66
C GLU A 62 3.88 1.05 -4.85
N SER A 63 3.67 0.22 -3.83
CA SER A 63 4.16 -1.16 -3.77
C SER A 63 3.09 -2.18 -4.18
N GLN A 64 2.32 -1.87 -5.23
CA GLN A 64 1.13 -2.63 -5.63
C GLN A 64 1.42 -4.11 -6.01
N SER A 65 2.68 -4.45 -6.33
CA SER A 65 3.07 -5.80 -6.73
C SER A 65 3.56 -6.70 -5.58
N GLN A 66 3.84 -6.12 -4.40
CA GLN A 66 4.40 -6.88 -3.29
C GLN A 66 3.31 -7.50 -2.43
N ALA A 67 3.23 -8.82 -2.41
CA ALA A 67 2.36 -9.51 -1.48
C ALA A 67 2.84 -9.26 -0.04
N LEU A 68 1.98 -8.66 0.79
CA LEU A 68 2.28 -8.36 2.19
C LEU A 68 1.58 -9.35 3.12
N ARG A 69 2.20 -9.55 4.28
CA ARG A 69 1.55 -10.12 5.47
C ARG A 69 1.27 -8.98 6.44
N CYS A 70 0.11 -9.03 7.08
CA CYS A 70 -0.27 -8.09 8.12
C CYS A 70 -0.36 -8.81 9.48
N VAL A 71 0.23 -8.19 10.50
CA VAL A 71 0.09 -8.57 11.90
C VAL A 71 -0.71 -7.47 12.60
N VAL A 72 -1.84 -7.83 13.21
CA VAL A 72 -2.67 -6.87 13.94
C VAL A 72 -2.44 -7.04 15.43
N VAL A 73 -2.11 -5.94 16.11
CA VAL A 73 -1.82 -5.92 17.54
C VAL A 73 -2.66 -4.84 18.22
N SER A 74 -3.36 -5.19 19.30
CA SER A 74 -4.03 -4.19 20.16
C SER A 74 -3.04 -3.67 21.19
N THR A 75 -2.30 -2.63 20.85
CA THR A 75 -1.32 -1.92 21.69
C THR A 75 -1.27 -0.47 21.25
N THR A 76 -0.72 0.44 22.05
CA THR A 76 -0.30 1.81 21.68
C THR A 76 1.19 1.91 21.35
N GLU A 77 1.98 0.89 21.70
CA GLU A 77 3.44 0.94 21.62
C GLU A 77 3.99 -0.21 20.76
N VAL A 78 4.75 0.14 19.72
CA VAL A 78 5.49 -0.82 18.86
C VAL A 78 6.99 -0.43 18.74
N GLU A 79 7.41 0.67 19.37
CA GLU A 79 8.72 1.33 19.17
C GLU A 79 9.97 0.46 19.36
N PRO A 80 10.07 -0.50 20.30
CA PRO A 80 11.30 -1.30 20.42
C PRO A 80 11.51 -2.35 19.31
N TYR A 81 10.59 -2.47 18.34
CA TYR A 81 10.49 -3.66 17.49
C TYR A 81 10.55 -3.39 15.98
N THR A 82 10.45 -2.14 15.55
CA THR A 82 10.81 -1.74 14.19
C THR A 82 12.29 -2.08 13.93
N GLU A 83 13.16 -1.85 14.91
CA GLU A 83 14.60 -2.17 14.87
C GLU A 83 14.94 -3.67 14.76
N LEU A 84 14.02 -4.57 15.14
CA LEU A 84 14.22 -6.03 15.02
C LEU A 84 13.71 -6.59 13.69
N LEU A 85 12.89 -5.83 12.97
CA LEU A 85 12.30 -6.20 11.70
C LEU A 85 12.96 -5.48 10.52
N THR A 86 13.73 -4.41 10.77
CA THR A 86 14.52 -3.66 9.77
C THR A 86 15.45 -4.54 8.96
N ASP A 87 15.99 -5.64 9.52
CA ASP A 87 16.85 -6.57 8.78
C ASP A 87 16.11 -7.62 7.94
N LYS A 88 14.77 -7.75 8.03
CA LYS A 88 14.05 -8.94 7.51
C LYS A 88 12.65 -8.64 6.94
N GLY A 89 12.54 -7.64 6.06
CA GLY A 89 11.31 -7.42 5.26
C GLY A 89 10.19 -6.71 6.01
N TRP A 90 10.52 -5.84 6.96
CA TRP A 90 9.61 -4.81 7.44
C TRP A 90 9.23 -3.85 6.30
N ARG A 91 7.95 -3.48 6.22
CA ARG A 91 7.48 -2.47 5.25
C ARG A 91 6.93 -1.23 5.91
N GLY A 92 6.21 -1.38 7.02
CA GLY A 92 5.69 -0.25 7.75
C GLY A 92 4.63 -0.64 8.77
N ILE A 93 4.08 0.37 9.42
CA ILE A 93 3.00 0.25 10.38
C ILE A 93 1.90 1.25 10.02
N ALA A 94 0.65 0.89 10.32
CA ALA A 94 -0.47 1.81 10.31
C ALA A 94 -1.28 1.62 11.60
N TRP A 95 -1.98 2.66 12.03
CA TRP A 95 -2.67 2.69 13.32
C TRP A 95 -4.13 3.04 13.13
N ILE A 96 -5.00 2.35 13.88
CA ILE A 96 -6.41 2.71 14.02
C ILE A 96 -6.68 2.94 15.51
N ASP A 97 -6.93 4.19 15.85
CA ASP A 97 -7.05 4.62 17.26
C ASP A 97 -8.48 4.52 17.80
N SER A 98 -9.48 4.50 16.91
CA SER A 98 -10.89 4.51 17.29
C SER A 98 -11.78 3.95 16.19
N GLU A 99 -13.04 3.67 16.55
CA GLU A 99 -14.06 3.25 15.57
C GLU A 99 -14.37 4.37 14.56
N GLU A 100 -14.33 5.63 14.98
CA GLU A 100 -14.50 6.77 14.06
C GLU A 100 -13.35 6.84 13.04
N HIS A 101 -12.12 6.58 13.49
CA HIS A 101 -10.97 6.50 12.59
C HIS A 101 -11.14 5.35 11.59
N LEU A 102 -11.64 4.18 12.02
CA LEU A 102 -11.94 3.07 11.12
C LEU A 102 -12.94 3.47 10.02
N LYS A 103 -14.02 4.19 10.35
CA LYS A 103 -15.02 4.63 9.36
C LYS A 103 -14.41 5.51 8.28
N LYS A 104 -13.56 6.47 8.66
CA LYS A 104 -12.84 7.32 7.69
C LYS A 104 -11.91 6.51 6.79
N LEU A 105 -11.24 5.49 7.34
CA LEU A 105 -10.39 4.59 6.56
C LEU A 105 -11.21 3.70 5.59
N GLN A 106 -12.44 3.31 5.95
CA GLN A 106 -13.35 2.61 5.05
C GLN A 106 -13.76 3.49 3.87
N GLU A 107 -14.06 4.76 4.10
CA GLU A 107 -14.32 5.74 3.03
C GLU A 107 -13.10 5.92 2.13
N LEU A 108 -11.91 6.05 2.73
CA LEU A 108 -10.64 6.11 2.00
C LEU A 108 -10.39 4.88 1.13
N PHE A 109 -10.67 3.68 1.65
CA PHE A 109 -10.53 2.45 0.90
C PHE A 109 -11.44 2.42 -0.34
N PHE A 110 -12.66 2.93 -0.24
CA PHE A 110 -13.55 3.06 -1.40
C PHE A 110 -12.96 4.00 -2.47
N VAL A 111 -12.40 5.14 -2.04
CA VAL A 111 -11.71 6.08 -2.94
C VAL A 111 -10.51 5.43 -3.62
N VAL A 112 -9.66 4.74 -2.85
CA VAL A 112 -8.47 4.02 -3.37
C VAL A 112 -8.88 2.94 -4.38
N THR A 113 -9.93 2.17 -4.08
CA THR A 113 -10.42 1.12 -4.98
C THR A 113 -10.94 1.72 -6.28
N THR A 114 -11.78 2.76 -6.19
CA THR A 114 -12.30 3.47 -7.35
C THR A 114 -11.18 4.05 -8.21
N ALA A 115 -10.12 4.57 -7.59
CA ALA A 115 -8.98 5.10 -8.31
C ALA A 115 -8.17 4.03 -9.03
N ASN A 116 -7.97 2.86 -8.41
CA ASN A 116 -7.33 1.71 -9.06
C ASN A 116 -8.17 1.21 -10.24
N ASP A 117 -9.49 1.09 -10.08
CA ASP A 117 -10.40 0.69 -11.15
C ASP A 117 -10.38 1.70 -12.30
N CYS A 118 -10.34 3.00 -12.00
CA CYS A 118 -10.21 4.07 -12.99
C CYS A 118 -8.88 3.98 -13.74
N ALA A 119 -7.76 3.80 -13.04
CA ALA A 119 -6.45 3.62 -13.64
C ALA A 119 -6.40 2.40 -14.57
N LEU A 120 -7.02 1.28 -14.16
CA LEU A 120 -7.14 0.08 -15.00
C LEU A 120 -8.01 0.34 -16.24
N ALA A 121 -9.13 1.04 -16.10
CA ALA A 121 -9.98 1.41 -17.23
C ALA A 121 -9.26 2.33 -18.23
N MET A 122 -8.43 3.25 -17.74
CA MET A 122 -7.58 4.10 -18.57
C MET A 122 -6.55 3.27 -19.36
N GLU A 123 -5.88 2.31 -18.71
CA GLU A 123 -4.94 1.39 -19.38
C GLU A 123 -5.64 0.56 -20.47
N GLN A 124 -6.83 0.03 -20.19
CA GLN A 124 -7.61 -0.70 -21.18
C GLN A 124 -8.04 0.18 -22.35
N ALA A 125 -8.47 1.42 -22.09
CA ALA A 125 -8.84 2.36 -23.14
C ALA A 125 -7.65 2.69 -24.06
N GLN A 126 -6.45 2.82 -23.48
CA GLN A 126 -5.21 2.99 -24.22
C GLN A 126 -4.91 1.77 -25.11
N ASP A 127 -5.05 0.55 -24.60
CA ASP A 127 -4.86 -0.68 -25.37
C ASP A 127 -5.84 -0.77 -26.56
N TYR A 128 -7.13 -0.48 -26.32
CA TYR A 128 -8.14 -0.47 -27.38
C TYR A 128 -7.85 0.59 -28.45
N PHE A 129 -7.41 1.79 -28.04
CA PHE A 129 -7.01 2.84 -28.96
C PHE A 129 -5.82 2.40 -29.84
N GLN A 130 -4.81 1.77 -29.24
CA GLN A 130 -3.64 1.25 -29.97
C GLN A 130 -4.04 0.17 -30.99
N VAL A 131 -4.99 -0.71 -30.63
CA VAL A 131 -5.55 -1.72 -31.54
C VAL A 131 -6.29 -1.06 -32.71
N LEU A 132 -7.11 -0.04 -32.44
CA LEU A 132 -7.86 0.69 -33.46
C LEU A 132 -6.93 1.41 -34.44
N VAL A 133 -5.91 2.11 -33.93
CA VAL A 133 -4.88 2.78 -34.75
C VAL A 133 -4.15 1.77 -35.63
N THR A 134 -3.76 0.62 -35.06
CA THR A 134 -3.10 -0.45 -35.81
C THR A 134 -3.98 -1.01 -36.93
N PHE A 135 -5.27 -1.20 -36.66
CA PHE A 135 -6.25 -1.67 -37.65
C PHE A 135 -6.39 -0.69 -38.82
N ILE A 136 -6.59 0.59 -38.52
CA ILE A 136 -6.73 1.65 -39.54
C ILE A 136 -5.47 1.71 -40.42
N ASN A 137 -4.28 1.74 -39.80
CA ASN A 137 -3.00 1.79 -40.52
C ASN A 137 -2.79 0.58 -41.43
N ARG A 138 -3.16 -0.63 -40.98
CA ARG A 138 -3.06 -1.85 -41.79
C ARG A 138 -4.06 -1.87 -42.95
N ARG A 139 -5.30 -1.43 -42.70
CA ARG A 139 -6.41 -1.58 -43.66
C ARG A 139 -6.38 -0.57 -44.79
N PHE A 140 -5.93 0.66 -44.52
CA PHE A 140 -6.03 1.77 -45.44
C PHE A 140 -4.70 2.18 -46.10
N ARG A 141 -3.59 1.44 -45.87
CA ARG A 141 -2.25 1.65 -46.48
C ARG A 141 -1.92 3.13 -46.77
N GLN A 142 -1.87 3.90 -45.69
CA GLN A 142 -1.64 5.36 -45.57
C GLN A 142 -2.85 6.26 -45.83
N VAL A 143 -3.49 6.72 -44.73
CA VAL A 143 -3.83 8.13 -44.45
C VAL A 143 -3.99 8.26 -42.92
N ALA A 144 -3.37 9.30 -42.34
CA ALA A 144 -3.30 9.67 -40.91
C ALA A 144 -2.18 9.00 -40.12
N LEU A 145 -1.21 9.85 -39.73
CA LEU A 145 -0.19 9.64 -38.69
C LEU A 145 1.18 9.09 -39.17
N SER A 146 1.81 9.83 -40.09
CA SER A 146 3.26 10.11 -39.97
C SER A 146 3.58 11.01 -38.76
N ASP A 147 2.55 11.40 -38.02
CA ASP A 147 2.59 12.20 -36.82
C ASP A 147 2.15 11.30 -35.64
N PRO A 148 3.04 10.90 -34.73
CA PRO A 148 2.65 10.10 -33.56
C PRO A 148 1.75 10.88 -32.58
N GLY A 149 1.42 12.14 -32.89
CA GLY A 149 0.64 13.11 -32.12
C GLY A 149 -0.59 12.57 -31.38
N PRO A 150 -1.64 12.00 -32.01
CA PRO A 150 -2.86 11.66 -31.28
C PRO A 150 -2.71 10.51 -30.28
N ALA A 151 -1.91 9.49 -30.62
CA ALA A 151 -1.64 8.38 -29.71
C ALA A 151 -0.72 8.82 -28.56
N GLN A 152 0.33 9.61 -28.85
CA GLN A 152 1.22 10.17 -27.83
C GLN A 152 0.53 11.22 -26.97
N LEU A 153 -0.36 12.03 -27.53
CA LEU A 153 -1.13 13.04 -26.80
C LEU A 153 -2.15 12.37 -25.87
N MET A 154 -2.87 11.34 -26.34
CA MET A 154 -3.74 10.54 -25.47
C MET A 154 -2.93 9.84 -24.36
N HIS A 155 -1.75 9.30 -24.69
CA HIS A 155 -0.85 8.71 -23.70
C HIS A 155 -0.43 9.73 -22.63
N GLY A 156 0.01 10.92 -23.05
CA GLY A 156 0.41 11.99 -22.14
C GLY A 156 -0.73 12.47 -21.25
N LEU A 157 -1.92 12.70 -21.82
CA LEU A 157 -3.10 13.12 -21.06
C LEU A 157 -3.55 12.08 -20.02
N LEU A 158 -3.47 10.79 -20.37
CA LEU A 158 -3.80 9.70 -19.44
C LEU A 158 -2.74 9.55 -18.34
N ASP A 159 -1.46 9.67 -18.67
CA ASP A 159 -0.38 9.65 -17.68
C ASP A 159 -0.45 10.82 -16.71
N ASP A 160 -0.74 12.03 -17.21
CA ASP A 160 -0.92 13.23 -16.39
C ASP A 160 -2.11 13.06 -15.44
N ALA A 161 -3.26 12.60 -15.94
CA ALA A 161 -4.44 12.35 -15.12
C ALA A 161 -4.22 11.27 -14.06
N LYS A 162 -3.51 10.18 -14.42
CA LYS A 162 -3.13 9.12 -13.48
C LYS A 162 -2.19 9.65 -12.40
N THR A 163 -1.25 10.50 -12.78
CA THR A 163 -0.28 11.12 -11.86
C THR A 163 -0.97 12.08 -10.90
N GLU A 164 -1.87 12.93 -11.39
CA GLU A 164 -2.64 13.86 -10.56
C GLU A 164 -3.55 13.12 -9.56
N LEU A 165 -4.28 12.10 -10.02
CA LEU A 165 -5.14 11.27 -9.16
C LEU A 165 -4.32 10.57 -8.07
N LYS A 166 -3.13 10.07 -8.42
CA LYS A 166 -2.19 9.49 -7.46
C LYS A 166 -1.77 10.49 -6.39
N VAL A 167 -1.35 11.69 -6.79
CA VAL A 167 -0.92 12.74 -5.85
C VAL A 167 -2.05 13.14 -4.90
N GLN A 168 -3.26 13.35 -5.42
CA GLN A 168 -4.40 13.73 -4.60
C GLN A 168 -4.74 12.66 -3.55
N ILE A 169 -4.72 11.38 -3.94
CA ILE A 169 -5.02 10.29 -3.02
C ILE A 169 -3.87 10.07 -2.04
N LYS A 170 -2.62 10.19 -2.47
CA LYS A 170 -1.46 10.13 -1.56
C LYS A 170 -1.57 11.20 -0.47
N ASN A 171 -1.86 12.44 -0.83
CA ASN A 171 -2.09 13.53 0.13
C ASN A 171 -3.23 13.19 1.10
N LEU A 172 -4.31 12.58 0.60
CA LEU A 172 -5.46 12.20 1.43
C LEU A 172 -5.10 11.04 2.38
N VAL A 173 -4.30 10.07 1.95
CA VAL A 173 -3.76 9.01 2.81
C VAL A 173 -2.84 9.60 3.87
N GLU A 174 -1.89 10.47 3.50
CA GLU A 174 -0.96 11.11 4.45
C GLU A 174 -1.70 11.97 5.49
N GLN A 175 -2.78 12.65 5.10
CA GLN A 175 -3.61 13.44 6.03
C GLN A 175 -4.35 12.59 7.06
N HIS A 176 -4.77 11.37 6.68
CA HIS A 176 -5.63 10.52 7.51
C HIS A 176 -4.86 9.41 8.24
N ALA A 177 -3.79 8.90 7.65
CA ALA A 177 -2.95 7.88 8.24
C ALA A 177 -1.79 8.56 9.00
N ARG A 178 -2.08 9.01 10.23
CA ARG A 178 -1.13 9.78 11.08
C ARG A 178 0.27 9.17 11.25
N HIS A 179 0.49 7.89 10.95
CA HIS A 179 1.81 7.25 11.10
C HIS A 179 2.03 6.10 10.11
N VAL A 180 1.99 6.34 8.80
CA VAL A 180 2.66 5.45 7.83
C VAL A 180 4.15 5.77 7.87
N VAL A 181 4.83 5.32 8.91
CA VAL A 181 6.29 5.43 8.99
C VAL A 181 6.87 4.41 8.02
N GLN A 182 7.34 4.91 6.87
CA GLN A 182 8.24 4.14 6.02
C GLN A 182 9.51 3.85 6.82
N GLY A 183 9.97 2.60 6.77
CA GLY A 183 11.37 2.30 7.05
C GLY A 183 12.22 2.84 5.90
N GLU A 184 12.29 4.16 5.74
CA GLU A 184 13.37 4.77 4.97
C GLU A 184 14.62 4.71 5.83
N GLU A 185 15.75 4.29 5.22
CA GLU A 185 17.06 4.37 5.85
C GLU A 185 17.25 5.75 6.47
N SER A 186 17.64 5.76 7.75
CA SER A 186 17.90 6.99 8.47
C SER A 186 18.93 7.83 7.69
N PRO A 187 18.73 9.15 7.50
CA PRO A 187 19.73 10.03 6.91
C PRO A 187 21.10 9.97 7.62
N ASN A 188 21.14 9.46 8.86
CA ASN A 188 22.37 9.23 9.60
C ASN A 188 23.22 8.07 9.07
N ASP A 189 22.64 7.09 8.36
CA ASP A 189 23.40 5.96 7.80
C ASP A 189 24.17 6.34 6.53
N ARG A 190 23.69 7.35 5.78
CA ARG A 190 24.44 7.92 4.63
C ARG A 190 25.66 8.73 5.08
N MET A 191 25.63 9.36 6.25
CA MET A 191 26.78 10.11 6.77
C MET A 191 27.84 9.19 7.40
N ALA A 192 27.44 8.05 7.98
CA ALA A 192 28.40 7.09 8.54
C ALA A 192 29.23 6.37 7.46
N LEU A 193 28.65 6.12 6.28
CA LEU A 193 29.34 5.48 5.15
C LEU A 193 30.25 6.45 4.35
N GLN A 194 30.00 7.75 4.39
CA GLN A 194 30.91 8.76 3.81
C GLN A 194 32.04 9.19 4.74
N ALA A 195 31.94 8.92 6.05
CA ALA A 195 33.02 9.14 7.01
C ALA A 195 33.99 7.95 7.12
N ALA A 196 33.67 6.82 6.49
CA ALA A 196 34.45 5.58 6.52
C ALA A 196 35.04 5.16 5.16
N ALA A 197 34.97 6.04 4.14
CA ALA A 197 35.63 5.91 2.84
C ALA A 197 36.69 7.02 2.67
#